data_AF-A0A4Q2WXF8-F1
#
_entry.id   AF-A0A4Q2WXF8-F1
#
_cell.length_a   1.000
_cell.length_b   1.000
_cell.length_c   1.000
_cell.angle_alpha   90.00
_cell.angle_beta   90.00
_cell.angle_gamma   90.00
#
_symmetry.space_group_name_H-M   'P 1'
#
loop_
_entity.id
_entity.type
_entity.pdbx_description
1 polymer ?
#
loop_
_entity_poly.entity_id
_entity_poly.type
_entity_poly.pdbx_seq_one_letter_code
_entity_poly.pdbx_strand_id
1 'polypeptide(L)'
;MRRSTAALLVAALSAPAAVASGSEADGLVVNTTSGTIDCSGRDVDVIASDARLVFTGPCGELHFTGDRTTATIESATLLQVAGAATHLRVKSPLADALLAGNDGTFHFESVEDLRVNGDGLRVEAGRIGAVTLAGSRNEVQWSAGSPSVHDLGNRNVLRPRR
;
A
#
# COMPACT_ATOMS: atom_id res chain seq x y z
N MET A 1 8.07 -4.62 -76.53
CA MET A 1 8.06 -3.55 -75.50
C MET A 1 7.72 -4.19 -74.17
N ARG A 2 8.67 -4.21 -73.23
CA ARG A 2 8.57 -4.82 -71.90
C ARG A 2 7.90 -3.84 -70.92
N ARG A 3 6.97 -4.30 -70.10
CA ARG A 3 6.57 -3.59 -68.87
C ARG A 3 6.57 -4.56 -67.69
N SER A 4 7.50 -4.28 -66.79
CA SER A 4 7.68 -4.87 -65.47
C SER A 4 6.48 -4.60 -64.57
N THR A 5 6.19 -5.53 -63.66
CA THR A 5 5.52 -5.19 -62.39
C THR A 5 6.03 -6.14 -61.33
N ALA A 6 6.73 -5.56 -60.35
CA ALA A 6 7.23 -6.20 -59.16
C ALA A 6 6.08 -6.47 -58.19
N ALA A 7 6.14 -7.57 -57.44
CA ALA A 7 5.27 -7.79 -56.29
C ALA A 7 6.14 -8.24 -55.09
N LEU A 8 5.90 -7.52 -53.99
CA LEU A 8 6.61 -7.49 -52.71
C LEU A 8 6.74 -8.86 -52.03
N LEU A 9 7.92 -9.10 -51.42
CA LEU A 9 8.09 -10.01 -50.29
C LEU A 9 7.41 -9.43 -49.05
N VAL A 10 6.64 -10.24 -48.32
CA VAL A 10 6.29 -10.01 -46.91
C VAL A 10 6.73 -11.24 -46.13
N ALA A 11 7.82 -11.11 -45.36
CA ALA A 11 8.25 -12.12 -44.41
C ALA A 11 7.61 -11.81 -43.04
N ALA A 12 6.72 -12.68 -42.58
CA ALA A 12 6.15 -12.60 -41.25
C ALA A 12 7.15 -13.16 -40.23
N LEU A 13 7.79 -12.29 -39.43
CA LEU A 13 8.55 -12.69 -38.26
C LEU A 13 7.56 -12.95 -37.12
N SER A 14 7.33 -14.23 -36.80
CA SER A 14 6.63 -14.65 -35.58
C SER A 14 7.60 -14.59 -34.40
N ALA A 15 7.46 -13.60 -33.52
CA ALA A 15 8.19 -13.56 -32.25
C ALA A 15 7.49 -14.46 -31.20
N PRO A 16 8.22 -15.27 -30.43
CA PRO A 16 7.64 -16.05 -29.34
C PRO A 16 7.29 -15.11 -28.18
N ALA A 17 6.03 -15.15 -27.73
CA ALA A 17 5.62 -14.53 -26.48
C ALA A 17 6.33 -15.25 -25.33
N ALA A 18 7.24 -14.56 -24.65
CA ALA A 18 7.79 -15.02 -23.39
C ALA A 18 6.65 -15.04 -22.36
N VAL A 19 6.20 -16.23 -22.01
CA VAL A 19 5.37 -16.46 -20.84
C VAL A 19 6.22 -16.16 -19.61
N ALA A 20 5.99 -15.00 -18.99
CA ALA A 20 6.49 -14.73 -17.66
C ALA A 20 5.77 -15.69 -16.72
N SER A 21 6.48 -16.72 -16.25
CA SER A 21 6.02 -17.56 -15.15
C SER A 21 5.85 -16.67 -13.93
N GLY A 22 4.60 -16.33 -13.61
CA GLY A 22 4.24 -15.83 -12.29
C GLY A 22 4.59 -16.92 -11.29
N SER A 23 5.66 -16.70 -10.53
CA SER A 23 5.99 -17.51 -9.36
C SER A 23 4.81 -17.36 -8.41
N GLU A 24 4.14 -18.45 -8.05
CA GLU A 24 3.21 -18.47 -6.92
C GLU A 24 3.93 -17.83 -5.74
N ALA A 25 3.46 -16.65 -5.31
CA ALA A 25 4.09 -15.90 -4.23
C ALA A 25 4.04 -16.76 -2.96
N ASP A 26 5.20 -17.24 -2.52
CA ASP A 26 5.38 -17.87 -1.22
C ASP A 26 5.13 -16.80 -0.15
N GLY A 27 3.88 -16.71 0.31
CA GLY A 27 3.45 -15.74 1.31
C GLY A 27 4.05 -16.04 2.68
N LEU A 28 4.54 -15.02 3.37
CA LEU A 28 5.07 -15.14 4.72
C LEU A 28 3.98 -14.83 5.76
N VAL A 29 3.65 -15.81 6.60
CA VAL A 29 2.75 -15.57 7.74
C VAL A 29 3.55 -15.25 8.99
N VAL A 30 3.23 -14.12 9.62
CA VAL A 30 3.87 -13.61 10.85
C VAL A 30 2.83 -13.62 11.97
N ASN A 31 3.06 -14.46 12.99
CA ASN A 31 2.21 -14.58 14.17
C ASN A 31 2.97 -14.37 15.49
N THR A 32 4.11 -13.66 15.42
CA THR A 32 4.88 -13.26 16.61
C THR A 32 4.43 -11.89 17.11
N THR A 33 4.58 -11.66 18.40
CA THR A 33 4.32 -10.35 19.03
C THR A 33 5.55 -9.46 19.05
N SER A 34 6.73 -9.96 18.67
CA SER A 34 7.93 -9.13 18.58
C SER A 34 8.97 -9.67 17.62
N GLY A 35 9.81 -8.77 17.11
CA GLY A 35 11.01 -9.12 16.37
C GLY A 35 11.19 -8.33 15.08
N THR A 36 12.21 -8.74 14.33
CA THR A 36 12.50 -8.22 12.99
C THR A 36 12.17 -9.29 11.96
N ILE A 37 11.45 -8.90 10.91
CA ILE A 37 10.98 -9.75 9.83
C ILE A 37 11.63 -9.27 8.53
N ASP A 38 12.33 -10.17 7.85
CA ASP A 38 12.81 -9.93 6.49
C ASP A 38 11.75 -10.37 5.48
N CYS A 39 11.24 -9.39 4.73
CA CYS A 39 10.23 -9.64 3.71
C CYS A 39 10.82 -10.32 2.47
N SER A 40 12.05 -9.98 2.07
CA SER A 40 12.72 -10.53 0.88
C SER A 40 11.87 -10.50 -0.41
N GLY A 41 11.03 -9.48 -0.57
CA GLY A 41 10.13 -9.29 -1.71
C GLY A 41 8.81 -10.05 -1.64
N ARG A 42 8.55 -10.79 -0.55
CA ARG A 42 7.33 -11.59 -0.39
C ARG A 42 6.17 -10.75 0.12
N ASP A 43 4.96 -11.26 -0.13
CA ASP A 43 3.75 -10.81 0.54
C ASP A 43 3.75 -11.33 1.98
N VAL A 44 3.25 -10.52 2.90
CA VAL A 44 3.33 -10.79 4.34
C VAL A 44 1.98 -10.61 5.01
N ASP A 45 1.44 -11.69 5.56
CA ASP A 45 0.24 -11.68 6.38
C ASP A 45 0.64 -11.68 7.87
N VAL A 46 0.33 -10.59 8.56
CA VAL A 46 0.62 -10.41 9.98
C VAL A 46 -0.67 -10.65 10.76
N ILE A 47 -0.68 -11.67 11.60
CA ILE A 47 -1.80 -12.02 12.49
C ILE A 47 -1.29 -11.93 13.91
N ALA A 48 -1.32 -10.73 14.47
CA ALA A 48 -0.76 -10.47 15.79
C ALA A 48 -1.44 -9.28 16.48
N SER A 49 -1.69 -9.43 17.78
CA SER A 49 -2.12 -8.36 18.67
C SER A 49 -1.05 -8.10 19.73
N ASP A 50 -1.05 -6.90 20.30
CA ASP A 50 -0.06 -6.49 21.32
C ASP A 50 1.39 -6.63 20.81
N ALA A 51 1.59 -6.38 19.52
CA ALA A 51 2.83 -6.69 18.81
C ALA A 51 3.73 -5.46 18.60
N ARG A 52 5.05 -5.68 18.57
CA ARG A 52 6.07 -4.70 18.21
C ARG A 52 7.03 -5.26 17.17
N LEU A 53 6.85 -4.88 15.92
CA LEU A 53 7.51 -5.51 14.78
C LEU A 53 8.35 -4.53 13.97
N VAL A 54 9.40 -5.01 13.34
CA VAL A 54 10.20 -4.27 12.36
C VAL A 54 10.27 -5.09 11.08
N PHE A 55 9.83 -4.53 9.96
CA PHE A 55 9.91 -5.17 8.65
C PHE A 55 11.06 -4.55 7.87
N THR A 56 12.00 -5.39 7.43
CA THR A 56 13.20 -5.01 6.69
C THR A 56 13.18 -5.59 5.28
N GLY A 57 13.88 -4.90 4.37
CA GLY A 57 13.88 -5.26 2.96
C GLY A 57 12.56 -4.88 2.25
N PRO A 58 12.45 -5.18 0.95
CA PRO A 58 11.23 -4.91 0.19
C PRO A 58 10.14 -5.90 0.61
N CYS A 59 8.97 -5.41 0.99
CA CYS A 59 7.78 -6.24 1.12
C CYS A 59 6.91 -6.05 -0.13
N GLY A 60 6.20 -7.11 -0.54
CA GLY A 60 5.17 -7.02 -1.57
C GLY A 60 3.94 -6.33 -0.99
N GLU A 61 2.87 -7.09 -0.83
CA GLU A 61 1.69 -6.70 -0.06
C GLU A 61 1.89 -7.00 1.43
N LEU A 62 1.50 -6.07 2.31
CA LEU A 62 1.52 -6.26 3.75
C LEU A 62 0.10 -6.18 4.28
N HIS A 63 -0.38 -7.27 4.90
CA HIS A 63 -1.70 -7.34 5.51
C HIS A 63 -1.57 -7.48 7.03
N PHE A 64 -2.00 -6.48 7.78
CA PHE A 64 -2.05 -6.55 9.24
C PHE A 64 -3.47 -6.87 9.71
N THR A 65 -3.60 -7.93 10.50
CA THR A 65 -4.81 -8.25 11.25
C THR A 65 -4.48 -8.38 12.73
N GLY A 66 -5.07 -7.50 13.55
CA GLY A 66 -4.91 -7.52 15.00
C GLY A 66 -4.83 -6.13 15.62
N ASP A 67 -4.87 -6.09 16.95
CA ASP A 67 -5.02 -4.87 17.73
C ASP A 67 -3.74 -4.49 18.48
N ARG A 68 -3.58 -3.20 18.80
CA ARG A 68 -2.49 -2.68 19.63
C ARG A 68 -1.10 -3.05 19.07
N THR A 69 -0.99 -3.06 17.75
CA THR A 69 0.26 -3.39 17.06
C THR A 69 1.03 -2.12 16.75
N THR A 70 2.34 -2.13 17.02
CA THR A 70 3.28 -1.10 16.59
C THR A 70 4.24 -1.71 15.58
N ALA A 71 4.38 -1.12 14.38
CA ALA A 71 5.41 -1.59 13.46
C ALA A 71 6.10 -0.47 12.66
N THR A 72 7.35 -0.74 12.31
CA THR A 72 8.10 0.06 11.34
C THR A 72 8.37 -0.78 10.11
N ILE A 73 8.02 -0.25 8.94
CA ILE A 73 8.13 -0.93 7.65
C ILE A 73 9.12 -0.14 6.80
N GLU A 74 10.19 -0.81 6.36
CA GLU A 74 11.19 -0.20 5.49
C GLU A 74 10.62 0.10 4.10
N SER A 75 10.03 -0.92 3.46
CA SER A 75 9.42 -0.77 2.14
C SER A 75 8.26 -1.75 1.97
N ALA A 76 7.21 -1.31 1.29
CA ALA A 76 6.10 -2.15 0.85
C ALA A 76 5.51 -1.58 -0.45
N THR A 77 4.83 -2.41 -1.23
CA THR A 77 4.12 -1.95 -2.43
C THR A 77 2.70 -1.51 -2.07
N LEU A 78 2.03 -2.29 -1.21
CA LEU A 78 0.67 -2.08 -0.75
C LEU A 78 0.57 -2.40 0.74
N LEU A 79 -0.28 -1.67 1.45
CA LEU A 79 -0.57 -1.92 2.86
C LEU A 79 -2.07 -2.05 3.10
N GLN A 80 -2.49 -3.12 3.77
CA GLN A 80 -3.82 -3.24 4.38
C GLN A 80 -3.70 -3.45 5.87
N VAL A 81 -4.54 -2.77 6.64
CA VAL A 81 -4.57 -2.88 8.10
C VAL A 81 -6.01 -3.07 8.54
N ALA A 82 -6.25 -4.09 9.35
CA ALA A 82 -7.52 -4.38 10.00
C ALA A 82 -7.28 -4.55 11.51
N GLY A 83 -7.69 -3.56 12.30
CA GLY A 83 -7.57 -3.63 13.75
C GLY A 83 -7.64 -2.29 14.47
N ALA A 84 -7.64 -2.33 15.79
CA ALA A 84 -7.75 -1.16 16.65
C ALA A 84 -6.42 -0.79 17.32
N ALA A 85 -6.22 0.50 17.60
CA ALA A 85 -5.05 1.02 18.32
C ALA A 85 -3.71 0.65 17.67
N THR A 86 -3.68 0.57 16.34
CA THR A 86 -2.49 0.19 15.56
C THR A 86 -1.66 1.41 15.16
N HIS A 87 -0.34 1.32 15.31
CA HIS A 87 0.62 2.41 15.13
C HIS A 87 1.70 2.01 14.13
N LEU A 88 1.59 2.47 12.87
CA LEU A 88 2.54 2.07 11.82
C LEU A 88 3.33 3.25 11.28
N ARG A 89 4.59 2.99 10.91
CA ARG A 89 5.43 3.91 10.15
C ARG A 89 6.01 3.22 8.92
N VAL A 90 5.62 3.67 7.74
CA VAL A 90 6.16 3.18 6.45
C VAL A 90 7.15 4.20 5.92
N LYS A 91 8.36 3.73 5.58
CA LYS A 91 9.48 4.59 5.16
C LYS A 91 9.62 4.74 3.65
N SER A 92 8.77 4.08 2.87
CA SER A 92 8.73 4.15 1.41
C SER A 92 7.42 4.73 0.92
N PRO A 93 7.35 5.16 -0.35
CA PRO A 93 6.10 5.37 -1.06
C PRO A 93 5.24 4.10 -1.12
N LEU A 94 3.92 4.27 -1.07
CA LEU A 94 2.93 3.22 -1.32
C LEU A 94 2.06 3.59 -2.52
N ALA A 95 1.68 2.58 -3.31
CA ALA A 95 0.63 2.75 -4.30
C ALA A 95 -0.75 2.86 -3.61
N ASP A 96 -1.06 1.90 -2.75
CA ASP A 96 -2.34 1.81 -2.05
C ASP A 96 -2.14 1.59 -0.55
N ALA A 97 -2.97 2.26 0.26
CA ALA A 97 -3.09 2.00 1.69
C ALA A 97 -4.57 1.90 2.09
N LEU A 98 -4.98 0.75 2.62
CA LEU A 98 -6.31 0.53 3.20
C LEU A 98 -6.20 0.40 4.72
N LEU A 99 -6.82 1.32 5.44
CA LEU A 99 -6.83 1.38 6.89
C LEU A 99 -8.24 1.11 7.40
N ALA A 100 -8.45 -0.04 8.01
CA ALA A 100 -9.70 -0.46 8.58
C ALA A 100 -9.59 -0.66 10.10
N GLY A 101 -10.46 -0.01 10.86
CA GLY A 101 -10.51 -0.15 12.32
C GLY A 101 -10.50 1.20 13.05
N ASN A 102 -10.07 1.23 14.31
CA ASN A 102 -10.31 2.38 15.18
C ASN A 102 -9.06 2.83 15.95
N ASP A 103 -8.97 4.13 16.25
CA ASP A 103 -7.98 4.72 17.16
C ASP A 103 -6.50 4.43 16.80
N GLY A 104 -6.21 4.20 15.52
CA GLY A 104 -4.86 3.96 14.98
C GLY A 104 -4.12 5.23 14.53
N THR A 105 -2.79 5.16 14.49
CA THR A 105 -1.92 6.24 13.96
C THR A 105 -1.01 5.70 12.87
N PHE A 106 -0.96 6.37 11.72
CA PHE A 106 -0.22 5.93 10.55
C PHE A 106 0.65 7.06 10.01
N HIS A 107 1.93 6.76 9.81
CA HIS A 107 2.89 7.69 9.21
C HIS A 107 3.41 7.11 7.90
N PHE A 108 3.23 7.85 6.81
CA PHE A 108 3.67 7.48 5.47
C PHE A 108 4.66 8.50 4.90
N GLU A 109 5.59 8.06 4.05
CA GLU A 109 6.33 8.98 3.20
C GLU A 109 5.40 9.58 2.14
N SER A 110 4.77 8.73 1.33
CA SER A 110 3.73 9.12 0.37
C SER A 110 2.77 7.97 0.09
N VAL A 111 1.54 8.29 -0.28
CA VAL A 111 0.52 7.31 -0.69
C VAL A 111 -0.23 7.84 -1.90
N GLU A 112 -0.36 7.04 -2.96
CA GLU A 112 -1.13 7.46 -4.15
C GLU A 112 -2.64 7.37 -3.88
N ASP A 113 -3.16 6.23 -3.42
CA ASP A 113 -4.56 6.05 -3.00
C ASP A 113 -4.64 5.63 -1.52
N LEU A 114 -5.21 6.50 -0.69
CA LEU A 114 -5.45 6.26 0.73
C LEU A 114 -6.94 6.02 0.98
N ARG A 115 -7.28 4.85 1.53
CA ARG A 115 -8.64 4.51 1.98
C ARG A 115 -8.65 4.34 3.49
N VAL A 116 -9.50 5.12 4.15
CA VAL A 116 -9.68 5.10 5.59
C VAL A 116 -11.11 4.67 5.90
N ASN A 117 -11.27 3.53 6.55
CA ASN A 117 -12.56 2.95 6.92
C ASN A 117 -12.60 2.66 8.43
N GLY A 118 -13.16 3.59 9.19
CA GLY A 118 -13.34 3.43 10.63
C GLY A 118 -13.30 4.75 11.37
N ASP A 119 -13.06 4.70 12.68
CA ASP A 119 -13.23 5.85 13.55
C ASP A 119 -11.95 6.25 14.29
N GLY A 120 -11.69 7.55 14.40
CA GLY A 120 -10.58 8.06 15.21
C GLY A 120 -9.18 7.76 14.66
N LEU A 121 -9.05 7.41 13.37
CA LEU A 121 -7.76 7.14 12.75
C LEU A 121 -7.02 8.45 12.48
N ARG A 122 -5.71 8.45 12.72
CA ARG A 122 -4.82 9.58 12.45
C ARG A 122 -3.80 9.19 11.39
N VAL A 123 -3.76 9.92 10.29
CA VAL A 123 -2.83 9.68 9.19
C VAL A 123 -1.99 10.93 8.94
N GLU A 124 -0.68 10.75 8.92
CA GLU A 124 0.27 11.76 8.47
C GLU A 124 1.06 11.22 7.27
N ALA A 125 1.07 11.96 6.17
CA ALA A 125 1.84 11.61 4.98
C ALA A 125 2.68 12.79 4.48
N GLY A 126 3.79 12.53 3.80
CA GLY A 126 4.50 13.58 3.07
C GLY A 126 3.68 14.08 1.87
N ARG A 127 3.12 13.16 1.08
CA ARG A 127 2.23 13.43 -0.05
C ARG A 127 1.06 12.45 -0.07
N ILE A 128 -0.11 12.93 -0.51
CA ILE A 128 -1.24 12.05 -0.85
C ILE A 128 -1.79 12.40 -2.23
N GLY A 129 -2.07 11.38 -3.06
CA GLY A 129 -2.70 11.54 -4.38
C GLY A 129 -4.23 11.64 -4.29
N ALA A 130 -4.86 10.67 -3.65
CA ALA A 130 -6.29 10.62 -3.39
C ALA A 130 -6.59 10.08 -1.99
N VAL A 131 -7.68 10.55 -1.39
CA VAL A 131 -8.17 10.07 -0.09
C VAL A 131 -9.66 9.76 -0.17
N THR A 132 -10.05 8.54 0.20
CA THR A 132 -11.43 8.18 0.49
C THR A 132 -11.58 7.91 1.99
N LEU A 133 -12.52 8.58 2.64
CA LEU A 133 -12.84 8.35 4.04
C LEU A 133 -14.26 7.85 4.21
N ALA A 134 -14.40 6.81 5.02
CA ALA A 134 -15.65 6.33 5.59
C ALA A 134 -15.47 6.18 7.10
N GLY A 135 -16.49 6.59 7.87
CA GLY A 135 -16.45 6.60 9.34
C GLY A 135 -16.30 8.01 9.91
N SER A 136 -15.81 8.14 11.15
CA SER A 136 -15.96 9.37 11.92
C SER A 136 -14.71 9.79 12.67
N ARG A 137 -14.53 11.10 12.83
CA ARG A 137 -13.44 11.69 13.64
C ARG A 137 -12.03 11.26 13.19
N ASN A 138 -11.86 10.97 11.90
CA ASN A 138 -10.55 10.70 11.34
C ASN A 138 -9.81 12.01 11.06
N GLU A 139 -8.49 12.01 11.28
CA GLU A 139 -7.61 13.14 10.98
C GLU A 139 -6.59 12.73 9.92
N VAL A 140 -6.58 13.42 8.78
CA VAL A 140 -5.62 13.18 7.69
C VAL A 140 -4.84 14.45 7.41
N GLN A 141 -3.52 14.35 7.49
CA GLN A 141 -2.60 15.47 7.26
C GLN A 141 -1.54 15.13 6.23
N TRP A 142 -1.26 16.04 5.30
CA TRP A 142 -0.23 15.87 4.27
C TRP A 142 0.67 17.09 4.13
N SER A 143 1.94 16.92 3.79
CA SER A 143 2.88 18.06 3.66
C SER A 143 2.91 18.68 2.27
N ALA A 144 2.60 17.92 1.21
CA ALA A 144 2.69 18.37 -0.17
C ALA A 144 1.58 17.79 -1.05
N GLY A 145 1.25 18.53 -2.12
CA GLY A 145 0.24 18.13 -3.10
C GLY A 145 -1.16 18.68 -2.82
N SER A 146 -2.11 18.25 -3.64
CA SER A 146 -3.52 18.63 -3.54
C SER A 146 -4.37 17.38 -3.79
N PRO A 147 -4.58 16.54 -2.76
CA PRO A 147 -5.25 15.27 -2.94
C PRO A 147 -6.68 15.46 -3.44
N SER A 148 -7.14 14.55 -4.29
CA SER A 148 -8.57 14.38 -4.53
C SER A 148 -9.21 13.79 -3.27
N VAL A 149 -10.26 14.43 -2.74
CA VAL A 149 -10.86 14.02 -1.45
C VAL A 149 -12.30 13.58 -1.67
N HIS A 150 -12.61 12.39 -1.17
CA HIS A 150 -13.97 11.87 -1.04
C HIS A 150 -14.24 11.50 0.41
N ASP A 151 -14.98 12.35 1.12
CA ASP A 151 -15.35 12.12 2.52
C ASP A 151 -16.83 11.73 2.60
N LEU A 152 -17.07 10.45 2.93
CA LEU A 152 -18.40 9.86 3.13
C LEU A 152 -18.78 9.79 4.61
N GLY A 153 -17.94 10.35 5.48
CA GLY A 153 -18.01 10.20 6.92
C GLY A 153 -18.53 11.42 7.67
N ASN A 154 -18.31 11.43 8.99
CA ASN A 154 -18.76 12.51 9.87
C ASN A 154 -17.62 13.05 10.74
N ARG A 155 -17.51 14.38 10.82
CA ARG A 155 -16.51 15.06 11.67
C ARG A 155 -15.06 14.67 11.38
N ASN A 156 -14.75 14.32 10.13
CA ASN A 156 -13.38 14.10 9.70
C ASN A 156 -12.68 15.45 9.51
N VAL A 157 -11.36 15.48 9.70
CA VAL A 157 -10.52 16.66 9.52
C VAL A 157 -9.42 16.34 8.53
N LEU A 158 -9.46 17.00 7.37
CA LEU A 158 -8.45 16.88 6.32
C LEU A 158 -7.78 18.22 6.10
N ARG A 159 -6.44 18.27 6.20
CA ARG A 159 -5.70 19.53 6.00
C ARG A 159 -4.24 19.30 5.62
N PRO A 160 -3.61 20.21 4.88
CA PRO A 160 -2.16 20.22 4.76
C PRO A 160 -1.50 20.53 6.11
N ARG A 161 -0.30 19.98 6.36
CA ARG A 161 0.59 20.42 7.44
C ARG A 161 1.16 21.78 7.05
N ARG A 162 1.02 22.75 7.95
CA ARG A 162 1.63 24.07 7.78
C ARG A 162 3.08 24.07 8.20
#